data_AF-A0A2A3EP76-F1
#
_entry.id   AF-A0A2A3EP76-F1
#
_cell.length_a   1.000
_cell.length_b   1.000
_cell.length_c   1.000
_cell.angle_alpha   90.00
_cell.angle_beta   90.00
_cell.angle_gamma   90.00
#
_symmetry.space_group_name_H-M   'P 1'
#
loop_
_entity.id
_entity.type
_entity.pdbx_description
1 polymer ?
#
loop_
_entity_poly.entity_id
_entity_poly.type
_entity_poly.pdbx_seq_one_letter_code
_entity_poly.pdbx_strand_id
1 'polypeptide(L)'
;MPAPPPPLSSLPEAPMCEKTEVSDADSLPPWAKITLTSAEAEIEKLIARNELKDAEVTYFCQVEPILQDGPQCGLVALAMASQEYTKPVSVSQLLAEARVRGFTQHGEVYSVDFMGTLAAEYLPDHRPDILVDLQQCPDTLTHALAHGAMVLIPYDSDFNHAPCLKRGHKAHWALLVGLISSRQGYHVLARHGKSRHLACWPLRDLIESNGNLEEEGTARHAGGYVIPKGGVGGQRGLRGRALALHPYI
;
A
#
# COMPACT_ATOMS: atom_id res chain seq x y z
N MET A 1 -3.64 61.35 62.75
CA MET A 1 -3.37 61.52 61.30
C MET A 1 -2.44 60.39 60.87
N PRO A 2 -2.69 59.70 59.74
CA PRO A 2 -1.92 58.52 59.34
C PRO A 2 -0.55 58.89 58.73
N ALA A 3 0.43 58.00 58.91
CA ALA A 3 1.82 58.16 58.48
C ALA A 3 2.02 57.97 56.95
N PRO A 4 3.04 58.58 56.35
CA PRO A 4 3.24 58.60 54.90
C PRO A 4 3.87 57.30 54.36
N PRO A 5 3.65 56.99 53.06
CA PRO A 5 4.12 55.76 52.43
C PRO A 5 5.63 55.77 52.09
N PRO A 6 6.27 54.59 52.03
CA PRO A 6 7.70 54.46 51.71
C PRO A 6 8.01 54.66 50.21
N PRO A 7 9.25 55.06 49.87
CA PRO A 7 9.65 55.43 48.52
C PRO A 7 9.89 54.22 47.58
N LEU A 8 9.68 54.48 46.28
CA LEU A 8 9.83 53.54 45.16
C LEU A 8 11.28 53.06 44.98
N SER A 9 11.46 51.75 44.80
CA SER A 9 12.74 51.10 44.54
C SER A 9 13.18 51.25 43.07
N SER A 10 14.40 51.75 42.88
CA SER A 10 15.12 51.91 41.61
C SER A 10 15.56 50.57 41.00
N LEU A 11 15.45 50.46 39.66
CA LEU A 11 16.00 49.38 38.85
C LEU A 11 17.55 49.45 38.81
N PRO A 12 18.28 48.33 38.90
CA PRO A 12 19.70 48.27 38.57
C PRO A 12 19.97 47.82 37.12
N GLU A 13 21.04 48.40 36.57
CA GLU A 13 21.59 48.30 35.22
C GLU A 13 22.08 46.92 34.78
N ALA A 14 22.20 46.77 33.46
CA ALA A 14 22.79 45.62 32.77
C ALA A 14 24.32 45.53 32.96
N PRO A 15 24.91 44.32 33.04
CA PRO A 15 26.33 44.11 32.79
C PRO A 15 26.58 43.54 31.38
N MET A 16 27.57 44.12 30.70
CA MET A 16 28.13 43.68 29.41
C MET A 16 29.10 42.49 29.56
N CYS A 17 28.94 41.53 28.65
CA CYS A 17 29.93 40.83 27.83
C CYS A 17 31.13 40.09 28.49
N GLU A 18 31.06 38.76 28.48
CA GLU A 18 32.24 37.89 28.32
C GLU A 18 32.19 37.20 26.96
N LYS A 19 33.29 37.30 26.21
CA LYS A 19 33.51 36.57 24.96
C LYS A 19 33.79 35.11 25.25
N THR A 20 33.10 34.21 24.57
CA THR A 20 33.60 32.85 24.35
C THR A 20 33.45 32.53 22.87
N GLU A 21 34.58 32.49 22.18
CA GLU A 21 34.69 31.93 20.84
C GLU A 21 34.40 30.43 20.93
N VAL A 22 33.33 29.98 20.30
CA VAL A 22 33.12 28.57 20.00
C VAL A 22 32.77 28.48 18.52
N SER A 23 33.72 27.89 17.78
CA SER A 23 33.63 27.38 16.41
C SER A 23 32.20 27.08 15.96
N ASP A 24 31.67 27.94 15.09
CA ASP A 24 30.42 27.73 14.38
C ASP A 24 30.69 26.85 13.16
N ALA A 25 30.80 25.55 13.42
CA ALA A 25 30.78 24.49 12.41
C ALA A 25 30.15 23.24 13.06
N ASP A 26 29.09 22.75 12.43
CA ASP A 26 28.41 21.46 12.68
C ASP A 26 27.38 21.38 13.83
N SER A 27 26.45 22.35 13.90
CA SER A 27 25.14 22.10 14.53
C SER A 27 24.01 22.07 13.50
N LEU A 28 24.16 21.23 12.47
CA LEU A 28 23.01 20.85 11.67
C LEU A 28 22.06 19.97 12.52
N PRO A 29 20.73 20.17 12.42
CA PRO A 29 19.74 19.42 13.20
C PRO A 29 19.81 17.90 12.93
N PRO A 30 19.28 17.03 13.80
CA PRO A 30 19.44 15.57 13.69
C PRO A 30 18.94 14.95 12.37
N TRP A 31 18.09 15.65 11.62
CA TRP A 31 17.62 15.23 10.30
C TRP A 31 18.61 15.50 9.16
N ALA A 32 19.66 16.28 9.40
CA ALA A 32 20.61 16.73 8.39
C ALA A 32 21.82 15.80 8.20
N LYS A 33 21.85 14.64 8.86
CA LYS A 33 22.70 13.51 8.45
C LYS A 33 21.84 12.54 7.64
N ILE A 34 21.71 12.85 6.34
CA ILE A 34 21.05 12.02 5.34
C ILE A 34 21.73 10.65 5.36
N THR A 35 21.07 9.71 6.02
CA THR A 35 21.35 8.29 5.90
C THR A 35 20.15 7.76 5.14
N LEU A 36 20.28 7.68 3.82
CA LEU A 36 19.26 7.13 2.92
C LEU A 36 18.72 5.83 3.52
N THR A 37 17.42 5.76 3.77
CA THR A 37 16.82 4.50 4.19
C THR A 37 16.95 3.48 3.05
N SER A 38 17.03 2.19 3.36
CA SER A 38 17.13 1.14 2.33
C SER A 38 15.94 1.15 1.35
N ALA A 39 14.79 1.68 1.78
CA ALA A 39 13.58 1.79 0.97
C ALA A 39 13.66 2.94 -0.05
N GLU A 40 14.13 4.12 0.36
CA GLU A 40 14.34 5.26 -0.54
C GLU A 40 15.32 4.90 -1.66
N ALA A 41 16.42 4.23 -1.33
CA ALA A 41 17.38 3.73 -2.32
C ALA A 41 16.80 2.66 -3.26
N GLU A 42 15.81 1.86 -2.82
CA GLU A 42 15.09 0.93 -3.70
C GLU A 42 14.19 1.71 -4.68
N ILE A 43 13.46 2.72 -4.19
CA ILE A 43 12.56 3.55 -5.00
C ILE A 43 13.33 4.40 -6.02
N GLU A 44 14.46 5.01 -5.63
CA GLU A 44 15.33 5.75 -6.56
C GLU A 44 15.82 4.86 -7.72
N LYS A 45 16.20 3.61 -7.42
CA LYS A 45 16.57 2.64 -8.46
C LYS A 45 15.40 2.30 -9.36
N LEU A 46 14.18 2.20 -8.83
CA LEU A 46 12.97 1.97 -9.62
C LEU A 46 12.65 3.18 -10.51
N ILE A 47 12.76 4.40 -9.99
CA ILE A 47 12.59 5.65 -10.75
C ILE A 47 13.59 5.69 -11.91
N ALA A 48 14.87 5.44 -11.64
CA ALA A 48 15.92 5.41 -12.66
C ALA A 48 15.70 4.30 -13.70
N ARG A 49 15.37 3.07 -13.25
CA ARG A 49 15.14 1.92 -14.13
C ARG A 49 13.95 2.10 -15.06
N ASN A 50 12.91 2.80 -14.61
CA ASN A 50 11.72 3.08 -15.40
C ASN A 50 11.82 4.43 -16.15
N GLU A 51 12.96 5.12 -16.06
CA GLU A 51 13.21 6.41 -16.70
C GLU A 51 12.12 7.47 -16.38
N LEU A 52 11.63 7.47 -15.13
CA LEU A 52 10.56 8.37 -14.70
C LEU A 52 11.12 9.80 -14.55
N LYS A 53 10.71 10.69 -15.45
CA LYS A 53 11.17 12.08 -15.48
C LYS A 53 10.29 12.93 -14.59
N ASP A 54 10.90 13.84 -13.84
CA ASP A 54 10.22 14.72 -12.90
C ASP A 54 9.37 13.90 -11.90
N ALA A 55 9.94 12.79 -11.42
CA ALA A 55 9.26 11.85 -10.56
C ALA A 55 9.13 12.38 -9.12
N GLU A 56 7.92 12.32 -8.58
CA GLU A 56 7.58 12.65 -7.20
C GLU A 56 6.90 11.46 -6.55
N VAL A 57 7.44 10.99 -5.42
CA VAL A 57 6.82 9.94 -4.61
C VAL A 57 5.69 10.58 -3.80
N THR A 58 4.46 10.46 -4.29
CA THR A 58 3.27 11.05 -3.66
C THR A 58 2.88 10.32 -2.37
N TYR A 59 3.06 9.01 -2.34
CA TYR A 59 2.78 8.17 -1.18
C TYR A 59 3.69 6.94 -1.21
N PHE A 60 4.13 6.50 -0.02
CA PHE A 60 4.77 5.22 0.15
C PHE A 60 4.60 4.70 1.58
N CYS A 61 4.18 3.45 1.70
CA CYS A 61 4.12 2.66 2.91
C CYS A 61 5.11 1.49 2.78
N GLN A 62 6.02 1.37 3.74
CA GLN A 62 6.97 0.26 3.77
C GLN A 62 6.32 -0.96 4.44
N VAL A 63 6.25 -2.07 3.69
CA VAL A 63 5.80 -3.37 4.20
C VAL A 63 6.82 -4.45 3.85
N GLU A 64 7.00 -5.44 4.73
CA GLU A 64 7.92 -6.55 4.49
C GLU A 64 7.32 -7.58 3.53
N PRO A 65 8.10 -8.06 2.54
CA PRO A 65 7.60 -9.02 1.56
C PRO A 65 7.39 -10.41 2.18
N ILE A 66 6.19 -10.96 1.98
CA ILE A 66 5.86 -12.35 2.27
C ILE A 66 5.81 -13.15 0.95
N LEU A 67 6.60 -14.22 0.84
CA LEU A 67 6.48 -15.14 -0.29
C LEU A 67 5.27 -16.06 -0.08
N GLN A 68 4.46 -16.23 -1.12
CA GLN A 68 3.33 -17.13 -1.08
C GLN A 68 3.77 -18.59 -1.09
N ASP A 69 3.01 -19.43 -0.38
CA ASP A 69 3.04 -20.88 -0.55
C ASP A 69 1.72 -21.33 -1.19
N GLY A 70 1.80 -22.07 -2.30
CA GLY A 70 0.63 -22.43 -3.09
C GLY A 70 -0.15 -21.20 -3.63
N PRO A 71 -1.47 -21.32 -3.86
CA PRO A 71 -2.26 -20.30 -4.56
C PRO A 71 -2.80 -19.17 -3.66
N GLN A 72 -2.04 -18.74 -2.66
CA GLN A 72 -2.52 -17.85 -1.57
C GLN A 72 -2.29 -16.35 -1.82
N CYS A 73 -2.11 -15.93 -3.07
CA CYS A 73 -1.63 -14.58 -3.38
C CYS A 73 -2.47 -13.42 -2.77
N GLY A 74 -3.80 -13.55 -2.76
CA GLY A 74 -4.66 -12.53 -2.15
C GLY A 74 -4.53 -12.48 -0.62
N LEU A 75 -4.46 -13.65 0.03
CA LEU A 75 -4.28 -13.75 1.49
C LEU A 75 -2.90 -13.25 1.91
N VAL A 76 -1.88 -13.49 1.08
CA VAL A 76 -0.52 -12.97 1.27
C VAL A 76 -0.50 -11.44 1.16
N ALA A 77 -1.18 -10.86 0.17
CA ALA A 77 -1.31 -9.42 0.05
C ALA A 77 -2.03 -8.80 1.26
N LEU A 78 -3.09 -9.44 1.76
CA LEU A 78 -3.80 -8.98 2.97
C LEU A 78 -2.93 -9.11 4.24
N ALA A 79 -2.17 -10.19 4.37
CA ALA A 79 -1.23 -10.36 5.47
C ALA A 79 -0.11 -9.31 5.43
N MET A 80 0.42 -8.96 4.25
CA MET A 80 1.36 -7.85 4.08
C MET A 80 0.76 -6.53 4.55
N ALA A 81 -0.49 -6.22 4.17
CA ALA A 81 -1.16 -5.00 4.60
C ALA A 81 -1.32 -4.94 6.13
N SER A 82 -1.54 -6.08 6.79
CA SER A 82 -1.66 -6.11 8.24
C SER A 82 -0.37 -5.82 9.03
N GLN A 83 0.77 -5.70 8.35
CA GLN A 83 2.06 -5.46 9.02
C GLN A 83 2.22 -4.04 9.54
N GLU A 84 1.40 -3.09 9.10
CA GLU A 84 1.37 -1.77 9.71
C GLU A 84 0.92 -1.81 11.19
N TYR A 85 0.32 -2.91 11.64
CA TYR A 85 -0.19 -3.03 13.01
C TYR A 85 0.77 -3.76 13.95
N THR A 86 0.56 -3.54 15.25
CA THR A 86 1.31 -4.20 16.32
C THR A 86 1.16 -5.73 16.34
N LYS A 87 0.08 -6.26 15.77
CA LYS A 87 -0.19 -7.71 15.67
C LYS A 87 -0.66 -8.07 14.25
N PRO A 88 0.28 -8.32 13.33
CA PRO A 88 -0.06 -8.71 11.96
C PRO A 88 -0.78 -10.07 11.92
N VAL A 89 -1.71 -10.24 10.96
CA VAL A 89 -2.40 -11.51 10.75
C VAL A 89 -1.55 -12.44 9.89
N SER A 90 -1.51 -13.73 10.27
CA SER A 90 -0.79 -14.74 9.50
C SER A 90 -1.58 -15.24 8.29
N VAL A 91 -0.88 -15.64 7.22
CA VAL A 91 -1.50 -16.21 6.01
C VAL A 91 -2.27 -17.50 6.33
N SER A 92 -1.77 -18.33 7.25
CA SER A 92 -2.43 -19.58 7.67
C SER A 92 -3.75 -19.32 8.39
N GLN A 93 -3.82 -18.28 9.22
CA GLN A 93 -5.06 -17.86 9.89
C GLN A 93 -6.08 -17.34 8.87
N LEU A 94 -5.66 -16.47 7.94
CA LEU A 94 -6.51 -15.99 6.86
C LEU A 94 -7.03 -17.14 5.98
N LEU A 95 -6.19 -18.14 5.67
CA LEU A 95 -6.58 -19.30 4.89
C LEU A 95 -7.60 -20.17 5.63
N ALA A 96 -7.39 -20.41 6.92
CA ALA A 96 -8.32 -21.18 7.74
C ALA A 96 -9.70 -20.51 7.73
N GLU A 97 -9.75 -19.19 7.95
CA GLU A 97 -11.01 -18.44 7.93
C GLU A 97 -11.67 -18.42 6.55
N ALA A 98 -10.89 -18.16 5.50
CA ALA A 98 -11.40 -18.16 4.13
C ALA A 98 -12.01 -19.52 3.74
N ARG A 99 -11.47 -20.64 4.25
CA ARG A 99 -12.05 -21.98 4.05
C ARG A 99 -13.33 -22.17 4.85
N VAL A 100 -13.37 -21.75 6.11
CA VAL A 100 -14.58 -21.84 6.96
C VAL A 100 -15.75 -21.07 6.32
N ARG A 101 -15.48 -19.91 5.73
CA ARG A 101 -16.49 -19.10 5.02
C ARG A 101 -16.83 -19.59 3.62
N GLY A 102 -16.12 -20.61 3.13
CA GLY A 102 -16.29 -21.12 1.77
C GLY A 102 -15.84 -20.14 0.68
N PHE A 103 -14.93 -19.21 1.00
CA PHE A 103 -14.36 -18.26 0.02
C PHE A 103 -13.27 -18.89 -0.85
N THR A 104 -12.67 -19.98 -0.37
CA THR A 104 -11.62 -20.69 -1.09
C THR A 104 -11.59 -22.17 -0.69
N GLN A 105 -11.07 -23.00 -1.60
CA GLN A 105 -10.70 -24.39 -1.28
C GLN A 105 -9.20 -24.50 -1.00
N HIS A 106 -8.37 -23.90 -1.86
CA HIS A 106 -6.91 -24.08 -1.83
C HIS A 106 -6.11 -22.81 -1.48
N GLY A 107 -6.73 -21.64 -1.55
CA GLY A 107 -6.13 -20.34 -1.22
C GLY A 107 -6.46 -19.22 -2.22
N GLU A 108 -6.92 -19.56 -3.43
CA GLU A 108 -7.37 -18.59 -4.42
C GLU A 108 -8.58 -17.81 -3.90
N VAL A 109 -8.61 -16.50 -4.10
CA VAL A 109 -9.78 -15.66 -3.78
C VAL A 109 -10.20 -14.92 -5.05
N TYR A 110 -11.31 -15.34 -5.66
CA TYR A 110 -11.84 -14.80 -6.93
C TYR A 110 -12.90 -13.71 -6.74
N SER A 111 -12.99 -13.12 -5.55
CA SER A 111 -13.98 -12.09 -5.22
C SER A 111 -13.36 -10.99 -4.38
N VAL A 112 -13.53 -9.74 -4.82
CA VAL A 112 -13.18 -8.57 -4.02
C VAL A 112 -14.08 -8.45 -2.79
N ASP A 113 -15.35 -8.91 -2.85
CA ASP A 113 -16.24 -8.93 -1.69
C ASP A 113 -15.74 -9.89 -0.59
N PHE A 114 -15.28 -11.08 -0.99
CA PHE A 114 -14.71 -12.05 -0.05
C PHE A 114 -13.46 -11.48 0.62
N MET A 115 -12.59 -10.82 -0.16
CA MET A 115 -11.42 -10.13 0.38
C MET A 115 -11.80 -9.01 1.34
N GLY A 116 -12.80 -8.18 0.98
CA GLY A 116 -13.30 -7.12 1.84
C GLY A 116 -13.88 -7.64 3.16
N THR A 117 -14.53 -8.81 3.13
CA THR A 117 -15.03 -9.47 4.34
C THR A 117 -13.89 -9.92 5.25
N LEU A 118 -12.82 -10.51 4.70
CA LEU A 118 -11.63 -10.88 5.48
C LEU A 118 -10.93 -9.64 6.04
N ALA A 119 -10.83 -8.57 5.24
CA ALA A 119 -10.20 -7.32 5.66
C ALA A 119 -10.95 -6.67 6.82
N ALA A 120 -12.28 -6.57 6.75
CA ALA A 120 -13.11 -5.99 7.82
C ALA A 120 -12.94 -6.72 9.17
N GLU A 121 -12.58 -8.01 9.14
CA GLU A 121 -12.45 -8.82 10.35
C GLU A 121 -11.05 -8.80 10.95
N TYR A 122 -10.01 -8.80 10.11
CA TYR A 122 -8.63 -8.91 10.56
C TYR A 122 -7.85 -7.60 10.54
N LEU A 123 -8.41 -6.55 9.95
CA LEU A 123 -7.81 -5.22 9.90
C LEU A 123 -8.79 -4.21 10.53
N PRO A 124 -9.04 -4.29 11.85
CA PRO A 124 -10.04 -3.46 12.53
C PRO A 124 -9.71 -1.96 12.52
N ASP A 125 -8.44 -1.62 12.27
CA ASP A 125 -7.92 -0.27 12.23
C ASP A 125 -7.84 0.29 10.79
N HIS A 126 -8.39 -0.41 9.80
CA HIS A 126 -8.66 0.17 8.48
C HIS A 126 -10.14 0.02 8.10
N ARG A 127 -10.65 0.99 7.35
CA ARG A 127 -11.96 0.92 6.70
C ARG A 127 -11.79 0.32 5.31
N PRO A 128 -12.19 -0.94 5.08
CA PRO A 128 -12.20 -1.51 3.74
C PRO A 128 -13.24 -0.79 2.88
N ASP A 129 -12.84 -0.37 1.68
CA ASP A 129 -13.71 0.22 0.67
C ASP A 129 -13.49 -0.48 -0.68
N ILE A 130 -14.58 -0.84 -1.35
CA ILE A 130 -14.51 -1.54 -2.63
C ILE A 130 -14.55 -0.49 -3.73
N LEU A 131 -13.43 -0.35 -4.42
CA LEU A 131 -13.36 0.45 -5.63
C LEU A 131 -13.96 -0.35 -6.79
N VAL A 132 -14.80 0.30 -7.59
CA VAL A 132 -15.50 -0.28 -8.74
C VAL A 132 -15.28 0.59 -9.97
N ASP A 133 -15.51 0.01 -11.15
CA ASP A 133 -15.42 0.70 -12.45
C ASP A 133 -14.06 1.39 -12.66
N LEU A 134 -12.97 0.74 -12.25
CA LEU A 134 -11.60 1.31 -12.31
C LEU A 134 -11.17 1.72 -13.72
N GLN A 135 -11.74 1.13 -14.77
CA GLN A 135 -11.48 1.54 -16.15
C GLN A 135 -12.13 2.88 -16.51
N GLN A 136 -13.28 3.20 -15.89
CA GLN A 136 -14.03 4.43 -16.09
C GLN A 136 -13.61 5.53 -15.11
N CYS A 137 -13.22 5.13 -13.89
CA CYS A 137 -12.91 6.02 -12.77
C CYS A 137 -11.52 5.71 -12.18
N PRO A 138 -10.42 5.74 -12.97
CA PRO A 138 -9.08 5.38 -12.51
C PRO A 138 -8.57 6.26 -11.35
N ASP A 139 -9.05 7.51 -11.30
CA ASP A 139 -8.67 8.48 -10.27
C ASP A 139 -9.11 8.08 -8.86
N THR A 140 -10.10 7.19 -8.72
CA THR A 140 -10.49 6.66 -7.40
C THR A 140 -9.34 5.91 -6.72
N LEU A 141 -8.54 5.19 -7.51
CA LEU A 141 -7.40 4.43 -7.00
C LEU A 141 -6.23 5.37 -6.64
N THR A 142 -5.90 6.34 -7.48
CA THR A 142 -4.83 7.33 -7.17
C THR A 142 -5.23 8.19 -5.99
N HIS A 143 -6.49 8.60 -5.89
CA HIS A 143 -7.02 9.33 -4.77
C HIS A 143 -6.91 8.53 -3.47
N ALA A 144 -7.29 7.24 -3.47
CA ALA A 144 -7.15 6.38 -2.30
C ALA A 144 -5.68 6.29 -1.84
N LEU A 145 -4.75 6.00 -2.75
CA LEU A 145 -3.31 5.92 -2.44
C LEU A 145 -2.76 7.26 -1.92
N ALA A 146 -3.09 8.38 -2.57
CA ALA A 146 -2.62 9.71 -2.16
C ALA A 146 -3.14 10.13 -0.77
N HIS A 147 -4.25 9.55 -0.31
CA HIS A 147 -4.80 9.76 1.03
C HIS A 147 -4.41 8.65 2.02
N GLY A 148 -3.32 7.94 1.73
CA GLY A 148 -2.68 7.02 2.66
C GLY A 148 -3.26 5.61 2.69
N ALA A 149 -4.19 5.26 1.80
CA ALA A 149 -4.70 3.89 1.73
C ALA A 149 -3.68 2.95 1.10
N MET A 150 -3.64 1.71 1.55
CA MET A 150 -3.10 0.60 0.76
C MET A 150 -4.22 0.02 -0.10
N VAL A 151 -3.90 -0.51 -1.29
CA VAL A 151 -4.92 -1.05 -2.21
C VAL A 151 -4.57 -2.48 -2.62
N LEU A 152 -5.43 -3.44 -2.33
CA LEU A 152 -5.36 -4.78 -2.89
C LEU A 152 -6.05 -4.80 -4.25
N ILE A 153 -5.31 -5.16 -5.30
CA ILE A 153 -5.83 -5.18 -6.67
C ILE A 153 -5.53 -6.52 -7.34
N PRO A 154 -6.55 -7.18 -7.91
CA PRO A 154 -6.35 -8.33 -8.77
C PRO A 154 -5.94 -7.89 -10.17
N TYR A 155 -5.06 -8.64 -10.82
CA TYR A 155 -4.57 -8.38 -12.17
C TYR A 155 -4.06 -9.68 -12.79
N ASP A 156 -3.88 -9.73 -14.10
CA ASP A 156 -3.23 -10.85 -14.77
C ASP A 156 -1.71 -10.71 -14.72
N SER A 157 -1.02 -11.70 -14.15
CA SER A 157 0.42 -11.63 -13.89
C SER A 157 1.23 -12.41 -14.93
N ASP A 158 2.24 -11.76 -15.50
CA ASP A 158 3.13 -12.38 -16.48
C ASP A 158 4.32 -13.13 -15.85
N PHE A 159 5.21 -13.67 -16.68
CA PHE A 159 6.42 -14.40 -16.24
C PHE A 159 7.34 -13.54 -15.37
N ASN A 160 7.44 -12.24 -15.65
CA ASN A 160 8.18 -11.26 -14.86
C ASN A 160 7.33 -10.63 -13.73
N HIS A 161 6.13 -11.17 -13.52
CA HIS A 161 5.13 -10.71 -12.56
C HIS A 161 4.47 -9.37 -12.88
N ALA A 162 4.83 -8.71 -13.97
CA ALA A 162 4.19 -7.47 -14.40
C ALA A 162 2.74 -7.71 -14.86
N PRO A 163 1.91 -6.66 -14.90
CA PRO A 163 0.58 -6.72 -15.48
C PRO A 163 0.61 -7.16 -16.95
N CYS A 164 -0.34 -7.99 -17.33
CA CYS A 164 -0.54 -8.45 -18.71
C CYS A 164 -2.02 -8.71 -18.99
N LEU A 165 -2.35 -9.10 -20.23
CA LEU A 165 -3.72 -9.32 -20.67
C LEU A 165 -3.93 -10.80 -21.02
N LYS A 166 -4.41 -11.61 -20.06
CA LYS A 166 -4.61 -13.07 -20.20
C LYS A 166 -6.02 -13.53 -19.84
N ARG A 167 -7.00 -12.63 -19.94
CA ARG A 167 -8.44 -12.86 -19.70
C ARG A 167 -8.80 -13.40 -18.30
N GLY A 168 -7.91 -13.28 -17.32
CA GLY A 168 -8.04 -13.82 -15.96
C GLY A 168 -7.38 -15.17 -15.73
N HIS A 169 -6.82 -15.81 -16.77
CA HIS A 169 -6.21 -17.14 -16.65
C HIS A 169 -4.94 -17.16 -15.80
N LYS A 170 -4.33 -15.99 -15.57
CA LYS A 170 -3.20 -15.79 -14.68
C LYS A 170 -3.52 -14.75 -13.60
N ALA A 171 -4.78 -14.65 -13.21
CA ALA A 171 -5.25 -13.76 -12.15
C ALA A 171 -4.40 -13.92 -10.89
N HIS A 172 -4.00 -12.80 -10.33
CA HIS A 172 -3.10 -12.68 -9.21
C HIS A 172 -3.43 -11.41 -8.43
N TRP A 173 -3.13 -11.38 -7.14
CA TRP A 173 -3.31 -10.20 -6.31
C TRP A 173 -1.97 -9.53 -6.04
N ALA A 174 -1.97 -8.20 -6.06
CA ALA A 174 -0.90 -7.37 -5.54
C ALA A 174 -1.44 -6.42 -4.47
N LEU A 175 -0.56 -6.01 -3.56
CA LEU A 175 -0.77 -4.91 -2.63
C LEU A 175 -0.04 -3.68 -3.17
N LEU A 176 -0.78 -2.63 -3.48
CA LEU A 176 -0.25 -1.33 -3.82
C LEU A 176 0.08 -0.59 -2.52
N VAL A 177 1.33 -0.17 -2.42
CA VAL A 177 1.90 0.46 -1.22
C VAL A 177 2.52 1.82 -1.52
N GLY A 178 2.39 2.32 -2.75
CA GLY A 178 2.90 3.64 -3.08
C GLY A 178 2.45 4.14 -4.44
N LEU A 179 2.57 5.45 -4.63
CA LEU A 179 2.19 6.17 -5.82
C LEU A 179 3.33 7.13 -6.19
N ILE A 180 3.74 7.09 -7.45
CA ILE A 180 4.70 8.01 -8.03
C ILE A 180 3.98 8.79 -9.14
N SER A 181 4.01 10.11 -9.03
CA SER A 181 3.65 11.02 -10.12
C SER A 181 4.88 11.31 -10.95
N SER A 182 4.76 11.34 -12.28
CA SER A 182 5.86 11.75 -13.16
C SER A 182 5.31 12.37 -14.43
N ARG A 183 6.20 12.90 -15.27
CA ARG A 183 5.82 13.43 -16.60
C ARG A 183 5.17 12.37 -17.51
N GLN A 184 5.39 11.08 -17.23
CA GLN A 184 4.80 9.96 -17.97
C GLN A 184 3.44 9.51 -17.40
N GLY A 185 2.95 10.15 -16.33
CA GLY A 185 1.74 9.77 -15.61
C GLY A 185 2.05 8.96 -14.35
N TYR A 186 1.02 8.37 -13.77
CA TYR A 186 1.13 7.66 -12.50
C TYR A 186 1.75 6.27 -12.63
N HIS A 187 2.67 5.97 -11.71
CA HIS A 187 3.21 4.64 -11.47
C HIS A 187 2.86 4.20 -10.05
N VAL A 188 2.61 2.91 -9.87
CA VAL A 188 2.32 2.34 -8.56
C VAL A 188 3.47 1.48 -8.09
N LEU A 189 3.76 1.56 -6.79
CA LEU A 189 4.68 0.68 -6.11
C LEU A 189 3.88 -0.49 -5.52
N ALA A 190 4.29 -1.71 -5.84
CA ALA A 190 3.52 -2.91 -5.51
C ALA A 190 4.37 -4.02 -4.87
N ARG A 191 3.78 -4.69 -3.88
CA ARG A 191 4.26 -5.95 -3.31
C ARG A 191 3.32 -7.09 -3.72
N HIS A 192 3.85 -8.28 -3.92
CA HIS A 192 3.06 -9.46 -4.29
C HIS A 192 3.78 -10.74 -3.87
N GLY A 193 3.05 -11.86 -3.80
CA GLY A 193 3.56 -13.10 -3.20
C GLY A 193 4.62 -13.87 -4.00
N LYS A 194 4.96 -13.46 -5.24
CA LYS A 194 5.88 -14.21 -6.11
C LYS A 194 7.34 -13.75 -6.02
N SER A 195 7.61 -12.59 -5.40
CA SER A 195 8.94 -11.97 -5.34
C SER A 195 9.11 -11.21 -4.02
N ARG A 196 10.36 -11.00 -3.61
CA ARG A 196 10.70 -10.11 -2.50
C ARG A 196 10.93 -8.66 -2.93
N HIS A 197 11.11 -8.41 -4.22
CA HIS A 197 11.42 -7.09 -4.74
C HIS A 197 10.18 -6.20 -4.83
N LEU A 198 10.36 -4.91 -4.58
CA LEU A 198 9.32 -3.93 -4.84
C LEU A 198 9.15 -3.79 -6.36
N ALA A 199 7.91 -3.88 -6.83
CA ALA A 199 7.59 -3.66 -8.22
C ALA A 199 7.18 -2.19 -8.45
N CYS A 200 7.46 -1.67 -9.64
CA CYS A 200 6.98 -0.38 -10.11
C CYS A 200 6.33 -0.59 -11.48
N TRP A 201 5.04 -0.27 -11.60
CA TRP A 201 4.28 -0.49 -12.83
C TRP A 201 3.52 0.78 -13.24
N PRO A 202 3.38 1.07 -14.55
CA PRO A 202 2.47 2.10 -15.01
C PRO A 202 1.05 1.79 -14.53
N LEU A 203 0.38 2.78 -13.92
CA LEU A 203 -0.97 2.57 -13.38
C LEU A 203 -1.94 2.13 -14.48
N ARG A 204 -1.81 2.71 -15.69
CA ARG A 204 -2.67 2.38 -16.84
C ARG A 204 -2.61 0.89 -17.18
N ASP A 205 -1.41 0.29 -17.22
CA ASP A 205 -1.20 -1.11 -17.60
C ASP A 205 -1.82 -2.04 -16.55
N LEU A 206 -1.74 -1.65 -15.27
CA LEU A 206 -2.36 -2.38 -14.17
C LEU A 206 -3.90 -2.31 -14.22
N ILE A 207 -4.48 -1.14 -14.52
CA ILE A 207 -5.93 -0.97 -14.66
C ILE A 207 -6.46 -1.73 -15.87
N GLU A 208 -5.75 -1.72 -17.00
CA GLU A 208 -6.10 -2.54 -18.17
C GLU A 208 -6.06 -4.04 -17.82
N SER A 209 -5.03 -4.46 -17.08
CA SER A 209 -4.91 -5.85 -16.62
C SER A 209 -6.02 -6.28 -15.65
N ASN A 210 -6.43 -5.39 -14.74
CA ASN A 210 -7.58 -5.60 -13.88
C ASN A 210 -8.90 -5.65 -14.67
N GLY A 211 -9.03 -4.79 -15.68
CA GLY A 211 -10.20 -4.70 -16.55
C GLY A 211 -10.43 -5.92 -17.45
N ASN A 212 -9.40 -6.75 -17.67
CA ASN A 212 -9.49 -7.93 -18.52
C ASN A 212 -9.85 -9.23 -17.78
N LEU A 213 -10.05 -9.21 -16.46
CA LEU A 213 -10.26 -10.42 -15.65
C LEU A 213 -11.66 -11.03 -15.86
N GLU A 214 -11.86 -11.71 -16.99
CA GLU A 214 -13.17 -12.22 -17.43
C GLU A 214 -13.53 -13.57 -16.80
N GLU A 215 -12.58 -14.49 -16.75
CA GLU A 215 -12.82 -15.89 -16.39
C GLU A 215 -11.64 -16.51 -15.64
N GLU A 216 -11.91 -17.57 -14.90
CA GLU A 216 -10.87 -18.37 -14.25
C GLU A 216 -10.04 -19.16 -15.26
N GLY A 217 -8.76 -19.38 -14.92
CA GLY A 217 -7.94 -20.32 -15.69
C GLY A 217 -8.34 -21.77 -15.44
N THR A 218 -7.64 -22.71 -16.08
CA THR A 218 -7.82 -24.13 -15.81
C THR A 218 -7.56 -24.46 -14.33
N ALA A 219 -8.51 -25.16 -13.71
CA ALA A 219 -8.37 -25.64 -12.34
C ALA A 219 -7.10 -26.48 -12.17
N ARG A 220 -6.29 -26.14 -11.16
CA ARG A 220 -5.00 -26.80 -10.89
C ARG A 220 -5.08 -27.88 -9.81
N HIS A 221 -6.16 -27.88 -9.03
CA HIS A 221 -6.38 -28.78 -7.89
C HIS A 221 -7.78 -29.39 -7.97
N ALA A 222 -7.95 -30.58 -7.39
CA ALA A 222 -9.26 -31.22 -7.28
C ALA A 222 -10.25 -30.34 -6.49
N GLY A 223 -11.53 -30.37 -6.89
CA GLY A 223 -12.57 -29.52 -6.31
C GLY A 223 -12.71 -28.14 -6.97
N GLY A 224 -11.76 -27.73 -7.80
CA GLY A 224 -11.85 -26.50 -8.60
C GLY A 224 -11.74 -25.22 -7.78
N TYR A 225 -12.23 -24.13 -8.36
CA TYR A 225 -12.19 -22.80 -7.74
C TYR A 225 -13.54 -22.43 -7.14
N VAL A 226 -13.50 -21.64 -6.06
CA VAL A 226 -14.69 -20.95 -5.55
C VAL A 226 -14.87 -19.68 -6.37
N ILE A 227 -15.86 -19.70 -7.27
CA ILE A 227 -16.21 -18.56 -8.12
C ILE A 227 -17.45 -17.86 -7.54
N PRO A 228 -17.43 -16.53 -7.33
CA PRO A 228 -18.59 -15.82 -6.81
C PRO A 228 -19.75 -15.83 -7.80
N LYS A 229 -20.96 -15.54 -7.31
CA LYS A 229 -22.14 -15.40 -8.16
C LYS A 229 -21.87 -14.32 -9.22
N GLY A 230 -22.06 -14.69 -10.49
CA GLY A 230 -21.79 -13.81 -11.64
C GLY A 230 -20.43 -14.02 -12.31
N GLY A 231 -19.58 -14.92 -11.79
CA GLY A 231 -18.29 -15.25 -12.42
C GLY A 231 -17.14 -14.31 -11.98
N VAL A 232 -15.93 -14.62 -12.45
CA VAL A 232 -14.72 -13.80 -12.20
C VAL A 232 -14.87 -12.39 -12.74
N GLY A 233 -15.46 -12.24 -13.93
CA GLY A 233 -15.75 -10.93 -14.54
C GLY A 233 -17.03 -10.25 -14.05
N GLY A 234 -17.75 -10.83 -13.09
CA GLY A 234 -19.06 -10.34 -12.65
C GLY A 234 -19.01 -9.26 -11.58
N GLN A 235 -20.19 -8.74 -11.21
CA GLN A 235 -20.40 -7.72 -10.16
C GLN A 235 -20.04 -8.15 -8.73
N ARG A 236 -19.44 -9.32 -8.53
CA ARG A 236 -18.88 -9.77 -7.25
C ARG A 236 -17.48 -10.37 -7.41
N GLY A 237 -16.96 -10.33 -8.64
CA GLY A 237 -15.69 -10.92 -9.03
C GLY A 237 -14.52 -9.95 -8.87
N LEU A 238 -13.59 -10.02 -9.81
CA LEU A 238 -12.31 -9.30 -9.79
C LEU A 238 -12.27 -8.12 -10.78
N ARG A 239 -12.96 -8.24 -11.92
CA ARG A 239 -12.86 -7.29 -13.03
C ARG A 239 -13.26 -5.88 -12.64
N GLY A 240 -12.40 -4.91 -12.97
CA GLY A 240 -12.67 -3.48 -12.78
C GLY A 240 -12.76 -3.07 -11.31
N ARG A 241 -12.23 -3.89 -10.40
CA ARG A 241 -12.44 -3.75 -8.95
C ARG A 241 -11.15 -3.92 -8.17
N ALA A 242 -11.07 -3.22 -7.04
CA ALA A 242 -10.01 -3.35 -6.05
C ALA A 242 -10.58 -3.13 -4.64
N LEU A 243 -9.78 -3.46 -3.63
CA LEU A 243 -10.10 -3.20 -2.23
C LEU A 243 -9.11 -2.17 -1.68
N ALA A 244 -9.58 -0.95 -1.44
CA ALA A 244 -8.83 0.05 -0.71
C ALA A 244 -8.97 -0.21 0.80
N LEU A 245 -7.88 -0.09 1.53
CA LEU A 245 -7.82 -0.18 2.97
C LEU A 245 -7.43 1.20 3.49
N HIS A 246 -8.42 1.99 3.90
CA HIS A 246 -8.18 3.35 4.40
C HIS A 246 -7.80 3.30 5.89
N PRO A 247 -6.74 3.99 6.34
CA PRO A 247 -6.46 4.11 7.76
C PRO A 247 -7.62 4.82 8.49
N TYR A 248 -7.99 4.38 9.69
CA TYR A 248 -8.83 5.22 10.56
C TYR A 248 -7.96 6.36 11.10
N ILE A 249 -8.21 7.58 10.61
CA ILE A 249 -7.60 8.81 11.10
C ILE A 249 -8.25 9.23 12.42
#